data_AF-A0A645ENW2-F1
#
_entry.id   AF-A0A645ENW2-F1
#
_cell.length_a   1.000
_cell.length_b   1.000
_cell.length_c   1.000
_cell.angle_alpha   90.00
_cell.angle_beta   90.00
_cell.angle_gamma   90.00
#
_symmetry.space_group_name_H-M   'P 1'
#
loop_
_entity.id
_entity.type
_entity.pdbx_description
1 polymer ?
#
loop_
_entity_poly.entity_id
_entity_poly.type
_entity_poly.pdbx_seq_one_letter_code
_entity_poly.pdbx_strand_id
1 'polypeptide(L)'
;MFLQNERYTGRAHGQDGFCEQLIDDTTFLIAQAAMAERAQRNSNKRSDKVYLFTGLTCCAECGNRLSAHITGGRYIYYRCTRYEKLHLCTHKKRTSELILEDWLLHNMLAQVAAFNATIEEAKAARPIVDEAKIKRKMEKLKDLYLNDLIDRAAYEADYTVLRGMLDGERENPLPRPIDIPAMRTALEDYKTLSRDKQKEFWSRTIKRIIITQDESFSVIPVSPYS
;
A
#
# COMPACT_ATOMS: atom_id res chain seq x y z
N MET A 1 6.15 17.76 -13.14
CA MET A 1 5.62 16.50 -13.68
C MET A 1 6.80 15.63 -14.11
N PHE A 2 7.60 15.14 -13.15
CA PHE A 2 8.82 14.37 -13.45
C PHE A 2 8.55 12.86 -13.35
N LEU A 3 7.82 12.44 -12.33
CA LEU A 3 7.53 11.02 -12.07
C LEU A 3 6.66 10.31 -13.12
N GLN A 4 6.08 11.04 -14.08
CA GLN A 4 5.26 10.48 -15.16
C GLN A 4 6.01 10.37 -16.50
N ASN A 5 7.25 10.83 -16.57
CA ASN A 5 8.01 10.88 -17.82
C ASN A 5 8.69 9.53 -18.10
N GLU A 6 8.21 8.82 -19.11
CA GLU A 6 8.73 7.52 -19.54
C GLU A 6 10.19 7.57 -20.01
N ARG A 7 10.74 8.76 -20.28
CA ARG A 7 12.18 8.92 -20.61
C ARG A 7 13.09 8.42 -19.50
N TYR A 8 12.64 8.44 -18.25
CA TYR A 8 13.44 7.91 -17.14
C TYR A 8 13.63 6.39 -17.23
N THR A 9 12.78 5.68 -17.96
CA THR A 9 12.95 4.24 -18.24
C THR A 9 13.65 3.96 -19.57
N GLY A 10 14.15 4.99 -20.25
CA GLY A 10 14.78 4.86 -21.57
C GLY A 10 13.78 4.82 -22.74
N ARG A 11 12.48 5.03 -22.48
CA ARG A 11 11.43 5.06 -23.51
C ARG A 11 11.09 6.48 -23.96
N ALA A 12 10.94 6.70 -25.26
CA ALA A 12 10.35 7.92 -25.77
C ALA A 12 9.63 7.65 -27.09
N HIS A 13 8.50 8.34 -27.31
CA HIS A 13 7.77 8.26 -28.58
C HIS A 13 7.41 6.82 -29.02
N GLY A 14 7.18 5.92 -28.06
CA GLY A 14 6.88 4.50 -28.31
C GLY A 14 8.09 3.65 -28.74
N GLN A 15 9.31 4.18 -28.60
CA GLN A 15 10.56 3.48 -28.88
C GLN A 15 11.30 3.16 -27.57
N ASP A 16 11.73 1.89 -27.44
CA ASP A 16 12.63 1.45 -26.38
C ASP A 16 14.08 1.84 -26.70
N GLY A 17 14.88 2.11 -25.66
CA GLY A 17 16.32 2.43 -25.81
C GLY A 17 16.62 3.81 -26.40
N PHE A 18 15.66 4.74 -26.35
CA PHE A 18 15.84 6.12 -26.83
C PHE A 18 16.93 6.88 -26.05
N CYS A 19 17.07 6.58 -24.76
CA CYS A 19 18.11 7.14 -23.90
C CYS A 19 18.53 6.14 -22.81
N GLU A 20 19.63 6.43 -22.14
CA GLU A 20 20.09 5.64 -21.01
C GLU A 20 19.00 5.58 -19.92
N GLN A 21 18.72 4.38 -19.44
CA GLN A 21 17.73 4.13 -18.41
C GLN A 21 18.25 4.65 -17.07
N LEU A 22 17.52 5.59 -16.46
CA LEU A 22 17.85 6.16 -15.15
C LEU A 22 17.18 5.40 -14.00
N ILE A 23 16.00 4.84 -14.24
CA ILE A 23 15.25 3.98 -13.31
C ILE A 23 14.69 2.76 -14.04
N ASP A 24 14.59 1.65 -13.33
CA ASP A 24 14.00 0.44 -13.90
C ASP A 24 12.49 0.59 -14.13
N ASP A 25 11.95 -0.23 -15.03
CA ASP A 25 10.54 -0.23 -15.39
C ASP A 25 9.63 -0.52 -14.18
N THR A 26 10.06 -1.39 -13.26
CA THR A 26 9.21 -1.77 -12.12
C THR A 26 9.09 -0.62 -11.12
N THR A 27 10.18 0.09 -10.84
CA THR A 27 10.18 1.33 -10.04
C THR A 27 9.27 2.40 -10.63
N PHE A 28 9.34 2.60 -11.95
CA PHE A 28 8.45 3.56 -12.62
C PHE A 28 6.98 3.16 -12.51
N LEU A 29 6.66 1.89 -12.73
CA LEU A 29 5.29 1.38 -12.60
C LEU A 29 4.74 1.52 -11.17
N ILE A 30 5.55 1.27 -10.14
CA ILE A 30 5.19 1.47 -8.73
C ILE A 30 4.87 2.95 -8.48
N ALA A 31 5.72 3.86 -8.97
CA ALA A 31 5.50 5.30 -8.83
C ALA A 31 4.19 5.76 -9.50
N GLN A 32 3.94 5.27 -10.72
CA GLN A 32 2.72 5.56 -11.48
C GLN A 32 1.47 5.03 -10.78
N ALA A 33 1.52 3.81 -10.24
CA ALA A 33 0.42 3.23 -9.45
C ALA A 33 0.12 4.06 -8.20
N ALA A 34 1.15 4.47 -7.45
CA ALA A 34 1.00 5.32 -6.27
C ALA A 34 0.40 6.70 -6.62
N MET A 35 0.78 7.28 -7.77
CA MET A 35 0.20 8.53 -8.26
C MET A 35 -1.27 8.37 -8.66
N ALA A 36 -1.61 7.30 -9.38
CA ALA A 36 -2.99 7.01 -9.79
C ALA A 36 -3.91 6.81 -8.57
N GLU A 37 -3.45 6.08 -7.56
CA GLU A 37 -4.20 5.89 -6.32
C GLU A 37 -4.44 7.23 -5.59
N ARG A 38 -3.42 8.08 -5.49
CA ARG A 38 -3.55 9.42 -4.90
C ARG A 38 -4.48 10.32 -5.70
N ALA A 39 -4.44 10.25 -7.02
CA ALA A 39 -5.34 11.00 -7.90
C ALA A 39 -6.79 10.57 -7.70
N GLN A 40 -7.05 9.26 -7.57
CA GLN A 40 -8.39 8.73 -7.29
C GLN A 40 -8.93 9.18 -5.92
N ARG A 41 -8.08 9.24 -4.88
CA ARG A 41 -8.47 9.74 -3.54
C ARG A 41 -8.78 11.24 -3.55
N ASN A 42 -8.16 11.99 -4.46
CA ASN A 42 -8.28 13.44 -4.56
C ASN A 42 -9.17 13.95 -5.71
N SER A 43 -9.81 13.07 -6.48
CA SER A 43 -10.60 13.43 -7.66
C SER A 43 -11.86 14.25 -7.36
N ASN A 44 -12.33 14.22 -6.10
CA ASN A 44 -13.56 14.90 -5.66
C ASN A 44 -13.38 16.40 -5.31
N LYS A 45 -12.33 17.08 -5.80
CA LYS A 45 -12.14 18.54 -5.64
C LYS A 45 -13.25 19.40 -6.25
N ARG A 46 -14.24 18.81 -6.95
CA ARG A 46 -15.40 19.54 -7.51
C ARG A 46 -16.44 19.95 -6.46
N SER A 47 -16.38 19.40 -5.25
CA SER A 47 -17.22 19.82 -4.13
C SER A 47 -16.49 20.88 -3.31
N ASP A 48 -17.19 21.95 -2.93
CA ASP A 48 -16.71 22.97 -1.97
C ASP A 48 -16.38 22.37 -0.59
N LYS A 49 -16.73 21.11 -0.35
CA LYS A 49 -16.53 20.43 0.93
C LYS A 49 -15.42 19.39 0.89
N VAL A 50 -14.62 19.42 1.94
CA VAL A 50 -13.52 18.48 2.18
C VAL A 50 -14.00 17.36 3.08
N TYR A 51 -14.09 16.16 2.51
CA TYR A 51 -14.34 14.92 3.23
C TYR A 51 -13.01 14.23 3.54
N LEU A 52 -12.69 14.06 4.82
CA LEU A 52 -11.36 13.61 5.25
C LEU A 52 -11.02 12.19 4.77
N PHE A 53 -11.99 11.29 4.84
CA PHE A 53 -11.77 9.85 4.68
C PHE A 53 -12.37 9.28 3.38
N THR A 54 -12.75 10.17 2.45
CA THR A 54 -13.20 9.74 1.11
C THR A 54 -12.08 8.96 0.42
N GLY A 55 -12.40 7.76 -0.05
CA GLY A 55 -11.44 6.87 -0.71
C GLY A 55 -10.62 5.99 0.24
N LEU A 56 -10.68 6.26 1.56
CA LEU A 56 -9.97 5.48 2.59
C LEU A 56 -10.89 4.48 3.30
N THR A 57 -12.16 4.86 3.52
CA THR A 57 -13.13 4.03 4.25
C THR A 57 -13.67 2.87 3.42
N CYS A 58 -13.70 1.69 4.04
CA CYS A 58 -14.11 0.42 3.45
C CYS A 58 -15.09 -0.30 4.39
N CYS A 59 -16.13 -0.89 3.80
CA CYS A 59 -17.08 -1.77 4.48
C CYS A 59 -16.41 -3.11 4.81
N ALA A 60 -16.45 -3.55 6.07
CA ALA A 60 -15.91 -4.85 6.48
C ALA A 60 -16.69 -6.03 5.87
N GLU A 61 -17.97 -5.84 5.61
CA GLU A 61 -18.93 -6.88 5.24
C GLU A 61 -18.90 -7.20 3.75
N CYS A 62 -18.77 -6.17 2.90
CA CYS A 62 -18.79 -6.34 1.44
C CYS A 62 -17.51 -5.85 0.75
N GLY A 63 -16.53 -5.37 1.50
CA GLY A 63 -15.25 -4.85 1.00
C GLY A 63 -15.35 -3.52 0.22
N ASN A 64 -16.56 -3.07 -0.13
CA ASN A 64 -16.77 -1.88 -0.94
C ASN A 64 -16.37 -0.60 -0.19
N ARG A 65 -15.92 0.42 -0.94
CA ARG A 65 -15.62 1.74 -0.37
C ARG A 65 -16.89 2.41 0.13
N LEU A 66 -16.81 3.04 1.31
CA LEU A 66 -17.91 3.84 1.82
C LEU A 66 -17.95 5.19 1.09
N SER A 67 -19.15 5.71 0.89
CA SER A 67 -19.36 7.02 0.28
C SER A 67 -19.73 8.04 1.34
N ALA A 68 -19.18 9.24 1.22
CA ALA A 68 -19.54 10.36 2.08
C ALA A 68 -20.96 10.86 1.74
N HIS A 69 -21.67 11.31 2.76
CA HIS A 69 -22.99 11.90 2.69
C HIS A 69 -23.11 13.04 3.70
N ILE A 70 -23.79 14.11 3.32
CA ILE A 70 -24.06 15.24 4.20
C ILE A 70 -25.51 15.17 4.67
N THR A 71 -25.70 15.27 5.98
CA THR A 71 -27.01 15.43 6.60
C THR A 71 -27.12 16.82 7.23
N GLY A 72 -28.26 17.49 7.04
CA GLY A 72 -28.53 18.80 7.66
C GLY A 72 -27.54 19.90 7.27
N GLY A 73 -26.93 19.81 6.07
CA GLY A 73 -25.98 20.79 5.56
C GLY A 73 -24.62 20.85 6.28
N ARG A 74 -24.44 20.18 7.42
CA ARG A 74 -23.24 20.29 8.26
C ARG A 74 -22.58 18.95 8.59
N TYR A 75 -23.34 17.90 8.80
CA TYR A 75 -22.83 16.65 9.36
C TYR A 75 -22.42 15.69 8.25
N ILE A 76 -21.17 15.24 8.27
CA ILE A 76 -20.62 14.29 7.30
C ILE A 76 -20.72 12.87 7.87
N TYR A 77 -21.26 11.96 7.07
CA TYR A 77 -21.37 10.54 7.37
C TYR A 77 -20.79 9.69 6.25
N TYR A 78 -20.26 8.53 6.59
CA TYR A 78 -19.85 7.49 5.65
C TYR A 78 -20.85 6.35 5.65
N ARG A 79 -21.27 5.90 4.46
CA ARG A 79 -22.29 4.86 4.29
C ARG A 79 -21.89 3.84 3.24
N CYS A 80 -22.38 2.62 3.40
CA CYS A 80 -22.19 1.57 2.40
C CYS A 80 -23.23 1.72 1.28
N THR A 81 -22.79 2.05 0.08
CA THR A 81 -23.69 2.20 -1.08
C THR A 81 -24.28 0.88 -1.56
N ARG A 82 -23.60 -0.25 -1.34
CA ARG A 82 -24.15 -1.58 -1.63
C ARG A 82 -25.32 -1.96 -0.72
N TYR A 83 -25.29 -1.52 0.54
CA TYR A 83 -26.45 -1.63 1.42
C TYR A 83 -27.56 -0.67 0.97
N GLU A 84 -27.24 0.63 0.85
CA GLU A 84 -28.27 1.66 0.71
C GLU A 84 -28.98 1.65 -0.65
N LYS A 85 -28.24 1.40 -1.74
CA LYS A 85 -28.79 1.44 -3.11
C LYS A 85 -29.19 0.08 -3.66
N LEU A 86 -28.47 -0.97 -3.26
CA LEU A 86 -28.62 -2.30 -3.86
C LEU A 86 -29.15 -3.34 -2.87
N HIS A 87 -29.18 -3.04 -1.57
CA HIS A 87 -29.52 -4.00 -0.51
C HIS A 87 -28.72 -5.32 -0.56
N LEU A 88 -27.48 -5.27 -1.09
CA LEU A 88 -26.58 -6.42 -1.24
C LEU A 88 -25.54 -6.53 -0.12
N CYS A 89 -25.70 -5.76 0.94
CA CYS A 89 -24.81 -5.75 2.09
C CYS A 89 -25.69 -5.60 3.35
N THR A 90 -25.18 -6.01 4.50
CA THR A 90 -25.85 -5.86 5.81
C THR A 90 -25.44 -4.58 6.55
N HIS A 91 -24.47 -3.84 6.02
CA HIS A 91 -23.94 -2.61 6.62
C HIS A 91 -24.92 -1.43 6.49
N LYS A 92 -25.90 -1.38 7.38
CA LYS A 92 -26.93 -0.34 7.50
C LYS A 92 -26.44 0.95 8.19
N LYS A 93 -25.50 0.85 9.12
CA LYS A 93 -25.09 2.00 9.93
C LYS A 93 -24.38 3.05 9.08
N ARG A 94 -24.43 4.30 9.57
CA ARG A 94 -23.79 5.47 8.95
C ARG A 94 -22.81 6.04 9.97
N THR A 95 -21.52 5.95 9.67
CA THR A 95 -20.48 6.40 10.60
C THR A 95 -20.28 7.91 10.48
N SER A 96 -20.33 8.63 11.59
CA SER A 96 -20.00 10.06 11.62
C SER A 96 -18.50 10.29 11.35
N GLU A 97 -18.18 11.26 10.49
CA GLU A 97 -16.79 11.67 10.27
C GLU A 97 -16.13 12.17 11.56
N LEU A 98 -16.87 12.89 12.41
CA LEU A 98 -16.34 13.43 13.67
C LEU A 98 -15.97 12.31 14.65
N ILE A 99 -16.82 11.30 14.78
CA ILE A 99 -16.57 10.14 15.66
C ILE A 99 -15.37 9.35 15.12
N LEU A 100 -15.30 9.14 13.81
CA LEU A 100 -14.19 8.42 13.19
C LEU A 100 -12.87 9.18 13.33
N GLU A 101 -12.89 10.51 13.13
CA GLU A 101 -11.72 11.37 13.29
C GLU A 101 -11.21 11.35 14.73
N ASP A 102 -12.10 11.52 15.70
CA ASP A 102 -11.76 11.45 17.12
C ASP A 102 -11.19 10.09 17.50
N TRP A 103 -11.82 9.00 17.06
CA TRP A 103 -11.34 7.65 17.32
C TRP A 103 -9.94 7.44 16.74
N LEU A 104 -9.68 7.92 15.51
CA LEU A 104 -8.35 7.83 14.89
C LEU A 104 -7.30 8.56 15.72
N LEU A 105 -7.57 9.79 16.16
CA LEU A 105 -6.62 10.55 16.97
C LEU A 105 -6.24 9.84 18.28
N HIS A 106 -7.18 9.12 18.89
CA HIS A 106 -6.93 8.38 20.14
C HIS A 106 -6.30 7.00 19.92
N ASN A 107 -6.60 6.32 18.81
CA ASN A 107 -6.23 4.91 18.62
C ASN A 107 -5.11 4.70 17.60
N MET A 108 -4.72 5.72 16.82
CA MET A 108 -3.74 5.56 15.74
C MET A 108 -2.40 4.99 16.23
N LEU A 109 -1.87 5.46 17.36
CA LEU A 109 -0.60 4.97 17.88
C LEU A 109 -0.68 3.48 18.27
N ALA A 110 -1.80 3.05 18.85
CA ALA A 110 -2.02 1.64 19.19
C ALA A 110 -2.16 0.77 17.92
N GLN A 111 -2.87 1.26 16.90
CA GLN A 111 -2.99 0.57 15.60
C GLN A 111 -1.64 0.43 14.90
N VAL A 112 -0.79 1.47 14.95
CA VAL A 112 0.57 1.42 14.40
C VAL A 112 1.45 0.44 15.17
N ALA A 113 1.37 0.43 16.51
CA ALA A 113 2.12 -0.53 17.32
C ALA A 113 1.73 -1.99 17.01
N ALA A 114 0.43 -2.27 16.89
CA ALA A 114 -0.08 -3.58 16.50
C ALA A 114 0.39 -3.97 15.08
N PHE A 115 0.35 -3.03 14.13
CA PHE A 115 0.85 -3.25 12.79
C PHE A 115 2.35 -3.57 12.76
N ASN A 116 3.17 -2.82 13.51
CA ASN A 116 4.60 -3.11 13.62
C ASN A 116 4.87 -4.49 14.25
N ALA A 117 4.08 -4.90 15.25
CA ALA A 117 4.19 -6.23 15.83
C ALA A 117 3.93 -7.33 14.79
N THR A 118 2.87 -7.18 13.97
CA THR A 118 2.58 -8.14 12.88
C THR A 118 3.69 -8.22 11.83
N ILE A 119 4.40 -7.11 11.58
CA ILE A 119 5.56 -7.09 10.69
C ILE A 119 6.71 -7.90 11.29
N GLU A 120 7.03 -7.68 12.56
CA GLU A 120 8.12 -8.41 13.23
C GLU A 120 7.82 -9.90 13.37
N GLU A 121 6.56 -10.27 13.65
CA GLU A 121 6.11 -11.67 13.63
C GLU A 121 6.26 -12.29 12.24
N ALA A 122 5.81 -11.60 11.19
CA ALA A 122 5.96 -12.06 9.81
C ALA A 122 7.45 -12.19 9.42
N LYS A 123 8.31 -11.31 9.93
CA LYS A 123 9.76 -11.37 9.73
C LYS A 123 10.40 -12.54 10.46
N ALA A 124 9.99 -12.81 11.70
CA ALA A 124 10.48 -13.95 12.49
C ALA A 124 9.99 -15.30 11.93
N ALA A 125 8.79 -15.35 11.34
CA ALA A 125 8.23 -16.54 10.73
C ALA A 125 8.83 -16.87 9.35
N ARG A 126 9.57 -15.94 8.72
CA ARG A 126 10.23 -16.23 7.44
C ARG A 126 11.35 -17.25 7.64
N PRO A 127 11.43 -18.29 6.81
CA PRO A 127 12.59 -19.16 6.79
C PRO A 127 13.82 -18.32 6.45
N ILE A 128 14.89 -18.44 7.24
CA ILE A 128 16.17 -17.80 6.92
C ILE A 128 16.70 -18.52 5.68
N VAL A 129 16.46 -17.93 4.51
CA VAL A 129 17.04 -18.42 3.26
C VAL A 129 18.50 -17.99 3.26
N ASP A 130 19.39 -18.97 3.36
CA ASP A 130 20.84 -18.75 3.25
C ASP A 130 21.18 -18.43 1.78
N GLU A 131 21.07 -17.15 1.43
CA GLU A 131 21.37 -16.61 0.11
C GLU A 131 22.79 -17.03 -0.35
N ALA A 132 23.74 -17.10 0.59
CA ALA A 132 25.09 -17.54 0.30
C ALA A 132 25.15 -19.02 -0.08
N LYS A 133 24.36 -19.88 0.58
CA LYS A 133 24.23 -21.29 0.22
C LYS A 133 23.58 -21.49 -1.14
N ILE A 134 22.57 -20.69 -1.50
CA ILE A 134 21.95 -20.75 -2.84
C ILE A 134 22.94 -20.26 -3.92
N LYS A 135 23.63 -19.14 -3.68
CA LYS A 135 24.69 -18.65 -4.59
C LYS A 135 25.80 -19.67 -4.81
N ARG A 136 26.28 -20.32 -3.74
CA ARG A 136 27.26 -21.42 -3.85
C ARG A 136 26.74 -22.60 -4.66
N LYS A 137 25.45 -22.93 -4.58
CA LYS A 137 24.85 -23.97 -5.43
C LYS A 137 24.81 -23.55 -6.91
N MET A 138 24.51 -22.29 -7.19
CA MET A 138 24.52 -21.76 -8.56
C MET A 138 25.94 -21.74 -9.15
N GLU A 139 26.96 -21.40 -8.36
CA GLU A 139 28.36 -21.49 -8.79
C GLU A 139 28.75 -22.93 -9.11
N LYS A 140 28.42 -23.90 -8.24
CA LYS A 140 28.67 -25.32 -8.51
C LYS A 140 27.92 -25.83 -9.75
N LEU A 141 26.68 -25.38 -9.95
CA LEU A 141 25.90 -25.74 -11.13
C LEU A 141 26.56 -25.21 -12.42
N LYS A 142 27.09 -23.99 -12.37
CA LYS A 142 27.87 -23.41 -13.47
C LYS A 142 29.15 -24.20 -13.74
N ASP A 143 29.87 -24.60 -12.70
CA ASP A 143 31.08 -25.42 -12.85
C ASP A 143 30.77 -26.79 -13.45
N LEU A 144 29.67 -27.44 -13.04
CA LEU A 144 29.24 -28.73 -13.64
C LEU A 144 28.96 -28.60 -15.14
N TYR A 145 28.32 -27.51 -15.56
CA TYR A 145 28.05 -27.25 -16.97
C TYR A 145 29.33 -26.94 -17.76
N LEU A 146 30.24 -26.13 -17.21
CA LEU A 146 31.52 -25.79 -17.86
C LEU A 146 32.47 -26.97 -17.99
N ASN A 147 32.33 -27.98 -17.13
CA ASN A 147 33.08 -29.24 -17.22
C ASN A 147 32.36 -30.31 -18.07
N ASP A 148 31.32 -29.93 -18.84
CA ASP A 148 30.51 -30.81 -19.68
C ASP A 148 29.89 -32.01 -18.94
N LEU A 149 29.69 -31.90 -17.63
CA LEU A 149 29.12 -32.96 -16.78
C LEU A 149 27.59 -33.00 -16.81
N ILE A 150 26.96 -31.93 -17.28
CA ILE A 150 25.50 -31.79 -17.45
C ILE A 150 25.21 -31.09 -18.77
N ASP A 151 24.06 -31.41 -19.35
CA ASP A 151 23.60 -30.73 -20.56
C ASP A 151 22.96 -29.37 -20.26
N ARG A 152 22.74 -28.60 -21.33
CA ARG A 152 22.14 -27.27 -21.25
C ARG A 152 20.71 -27.29 -20.70
N ALA A 153 19.92 -28.31 -21.01
CA ALA A 153 18.52 -28.38 -20.57
C ALA A 153 18.43 -28.61 -19.06
N ALA A 154 19.28 -29.49 -18.52
CA ALA A 154 19.43 -29.75 -17.09
C ALA A 154 19.94 -28.50 -16.35
N TYR A 155 20.93 -27.80 -16.91
CA TYR A 155 21.42 -26.54 -16.36
C TYR A 155 20.31 -25.47 -16.30
N GLU A 156 19.56 -25.25 -17.39
CA GLU A 156 18.49 -24.24 -17.44
C GLU A 156 17.36 -24.57 -16.44
N ALA A 157 16.97 -25.85 -16.30
CA ALA A 157 15.97 -26.27 -15.33
C ALA A 157 16.40 -26.01 -13.87
N ASP A 158 17.61 -26.44 -13.49
CA ASP A 158 18.09 -26.24 -12.11
C ASP A 158 18.41 -24.78 -11.80
N TYR A 159 18.92 -24.04 -12.79
CA TYR A 159 19.20 -22.61 -12.65
C TYR A 159 17.92 -21.81 -12.46
N THR A 160 16.85 -22.11 -13.22
CA THR A 160 15.56 -21.42 -13.07
C THR A 160 14.93 -21.70 -11.70
N VAL A 161 15.05 -22.92 -11.17
CA VAL A 161 14.59 -23.25 -9.82
C VAL A 161 15.37 -22.47 -8.75
N LEU A 162 16.71 -22.50 -8.80
CA LEU A 162 17.56 -21.78 -7.83
C LEU A 162 17.38 -20.26 -7.91
N ARG A 163 17.20 -19.74 -9.12
CA ARG A 163 16.93 -18.31 -9.35
C ARG A 163 15.54 -17.93 -8.85
N GLY A 164 14.52 -18.76 -9.09
CA GLY A 164 13.18 -18.56 -8.55
C GLY A 164 13.14 -18.53 -7.02
N MET A 165 13.98 -19.33 -6.35
CA MET A 165 14.15 -19.27 -4.88
C MET A 165 14.74 -17.93 -4.40
N LEU A 166 15.60 -17.28 -5.20
CA LEU A 166 16.17 -15.96 -4.88
C LEU A 166 15.20 -14.82 -5.23
N ASP A 167 14.52 -14.93 -6.37
CA ASP A 167 13.64 -13.88 -6.87
C ASP A 167 12.31 -13.84 -6.10
N GLY A 168 11.79 -14.99 -5.65
CA GLY A 168 10.60 -15.04 -4.78
C GLY A 168 10.78 -14.33 -3.44
N GLU A 169 12.01 -14.21 -2.94
CA GLU A 169 12.35 -13.44 -1.74
C GLU A 169 12.34 -11.92 -2.01
N ARG A 170 12.74 -11.52 -3.23
CA ARG A 170 12.83 -10.11 -3.66
C ARG A 170 11.49 -9.52 -4.07
N GLU A 171 10.58 -10.33 -4.62
CA GLU A 171 9.28 -9.86 -5.11
C GLU A 171 8.27 -9.55 -4.00
N ASN A 172 8.49 -10.02 -2.77
CA ASN A 172 7.61 -9.74 -1.64
C ASN A 172 8.40 -9.22 -0.43
N PRO A 173 8.97 -8.01 -0.50
CA PRO A 173 9.64 -7.41 0.64
C PRO A 173 8.61 -7.14 1.75
N LEU A 174 8.99 -7.44 2.99
CA LEU A 174 8.11 -7.12 4.12
C LEU A 174 7.93 -5.60 4.22
N PRO A 175 6.71 -5.12 4.53
CA PRO A 175 6.51 -3.73 4.87
C PRO A 175 7.43 -3.34 6.02
N ARG A 176 8.01 -2.14 5.96
CA ARG A 176 8.87 -1.62 7.03
C ARG A 176 8.03 -1.16 8.23
N PRO A 177 8.52 -1.35 9.47
CA PRO A 177 7.90 -0.78 10.65
C PRO A 177 7.81 0.75 10.55
N ILE A 178 6.75 1.30 11.12
CA ILE A 178 6.49 2.74 11.14
C ILE A 178 7.08 3.33 12.43
N ASP A 179 7.75 4.48 12.31
CA ASP A 179 8.28 5.22 13.46
C ASP A 179 7.14 5.82 14.32
N ILE A 180 6.96 5.27 15.52
CA ILE A 180 5.91 5.68 16.46
C ILE A 180 6.15 7.09 17.02
N PRO A 181 7.36 7.45 17.50
CA PRO A 181 7.70 8.84 17.84
C PRO A 181 7.36 9.84 16.74
N ALA A 182 7.76 9.58 15.49
CA ALA A 182 7.46 10.48 14.38
C ALA A 182 5.95 10.59 14.12
N MET A 183 5.21 9.48 14.22
CA MET A 183 3.75 9.47 14.10
C MET A 183 3.08 10.32 15.20
N ARG A 184 3.59 10.26 16.43
CA ARG A 184 3.07 11.06 17.55
C ARG A 184 3.17 12.56 17.26
N THR A 185 4.36 13.03 16.87
CA THR A 185 4.57 14.44 16.51
C THR A 185 3.65 14.85 15.36
N ALA A 186 3.52 14.01 14.35
CA ALA A 186 2.66 14.29 13.20
C ALA A 186 1.15 14.41 13.58
N LEU A 187 0.69 13.63 14.57
CA LEU A 187 -0.66 13.73 15.13
C LEU A 187 -0.88 14.98 16.00
N GLU A 188 0.18 15.50 16.64
CA GLU A 188 0.13 16.78 17.35
C GLU A 188 -0.02 17.94 16.36
N ASP A 189 0.80 17.93 15.30
CA ASP A 189 0.76 18.93 14.23
C ASP A 189 -0.58 18.94 13.48
N TYR A 190 -1.21 17.76 13.31
CA TYR A 190 -2.50 17.58 12.65
C TYR A 190 -3.58 18.56 13.13
N LYS A 191 -3.60 18.88 14.42
CA LYS A 191 -4.61 19.75 15.04
C LYS A 191 -4.54 21.20 14.53
N THR A 192 -3.39 21.61 13.99
CA THR A 192 -3.15 22.96 13.46
C THR A 192 -3.43 23.08 11.96
N LEU A 193 -3.68 21.94 11.28
CA LEU A 193 -3.84 21.89 9.83
C LEU A 193 -5.24 22.35 9.39
N SER A 194 -5.31 22.99 8.22
CA SER A 194 -6.58 23.25 7.53
C SER A 194 -7.23 21.94 7.08
N ARG A 195 -8.55 21.95 6.82
CA ARG A 195 -9.29 20.72 6.45
C ARG A 195 -8.72 20.00 5.22
N ASP A 196 -8.27 20.76 4.22
CA ASP A 196 -7.58 20.20 3.04
C ASP A 196 -6.28 19.47 3.41
N LYS A 197 -5.46 20.09 4.27
CA LYS A 197 -4.21 19.51 4.75
C LYS A 197 -4.46 18.31 5.67
N GLN A 198 -5.53 18.32 6.46
CA GLN A 198 -5.96 17.17 7.26
C GLN A 198 -6.35 15.98 6.36
N LYS A 199 -7.08 16.22 5.27
CA LYS A 199 -7.38 15.17 4.28
C LYS A 199 -6.11 14.62 3.64
N GLU A 200 -5.17 15.48 3.27
CA GLU A 200 -3.90 15.07 2.69
C GLU A 200 -3.07 14.24 3.69
N PHE A 201 -3.04 14.65 4.96
CA PHE A 201 -2.41 13.91 6.05
C PHE A 201 -2.96 12.49 6.12
N TRP A 202 -4.28 12.32 6.28
CA TRP A 202 -4.87 10.98 6.37
C TRP A 202 -4.67 10.16 5.11
N SER A 203 -4.70 10.79 3.93
CA SER A 203 -4.48 10.11 2.65
C SER A 203 -3.06 9.57 2.49
N ARG A 204 -2.07 10.15 3.20
CA ARG A 204 -0.68 9.69 3.21
C ARG A 204 -0.41 8.70 4.33
N THR A 205 -1.06 8.88 5.47
CA THR A 205 -0.85 8.08 6.68
C THR A 205 -1.60 6.75 6.63
N ILE A 206 -2.81 6.74 6.07
CA ILE A 206 -3.70 5.58 6.10
C ILE A 206 -3.87 5.00 4.69
N LYS A 207 -3.69 3.67 4.58
CA LYS A 207 -4.00 2.93 3.37
C LYS A 207 -5.49 2.66 3.30
N ARG A 208 -6.08 2.11 4.37
CA ARG A 208 -7.51 1.78 4.47
C ARG A 208 -8.02 1.90 5.90
N ILE A 209 -9.27 2.34 6.03
CA ILE A 209 -10.05 2.31 7.27
C ILE A 209 -11.16 1.29 7.06
N ILE A 210 -11.18 0.24 7.85
CA ILE A 210 -12.20 -0.81 7.80
C ILE A 210 -13.23 -0.49 8.88
N ILE A 211 -14.50 -0.44 8.47
CA ILE A 211 -15.61 -0.12 9.36
C ILE A 211 -16.63 -1.25 9.30
N THR A 212 -17.00 -1.75 10.47
CA THR A 212 -18.03 -2.77 10.62
C THR A 212 -19.41 -2.16 10.83
N GLN A 213 -20.44 -2.97 10.64
CA GLN A 213 -21.84 -2.69 10.93
C GLN A 213 -22.06 -2.33 12.41
N ASP A 214 -21.19 -2.77 13.32
CA ASP A 214 -21.27 -2.48 14.74
C ASP A 214 -20.54 -1.18 15.14
N GLU A 215 -20.02 -0.43 14.16
CA GLU A 215 -19.17 0.76 14.37
C GLU A 215 -17.84 0.46 15.07
N SER A 216 -17.30 -0.75 14.88
CA SER A 216 -15.90 -1.01 15.17
C SER A 216 -15.01 -0.55 14.02
N PHE A 217 -13.87 0.03 14.37
CA PHE A 217 -12.91 0.60 13.43
C PHE A 217 -11.59 -0.18 13.47
N SER A 218 -11.00 -0.38 12.31
CA SER A 218 -9.65 -0.94 12.18
C SER A 218 -8.89 -0.22 11.07
N VAL A 219 -7.60 -0.03 11.25
CA VAL A 219 -6.79 0.81 10.35
C VAL A 219 -5.64 0.00 9.80
N ILE A 220 -5.46 0.11 8.49
CA ILE A 220 -4.26 -0.37 7.81
C ILE A 220 -3.44 0.88 7.44
N PRO A 221 -2.33 1.15 8.14
CA PRO A 221 -1.49 2.30 7.84
C PRO A 221 -0.74 2.10 6.51
N VAL A 222 -0.25 3.20 5.92
CA VAL A 222 0.71 3.11 4.82
C VAL A 222 2.07 2.78 5.42
N SER A 223 2.60 1.60 5.10
CA SER A 223 4.01 1.30 5.37
C SER A 223 4.87 1.99 4.30
N PRO A 224 5.98 2.65 4.67
CA PRO A 224 6.91 3.18 3.69
C PRO A 224 7.42 2.03 2.81
N TYR A 225 7.32 2.21 1.49
CA TYR A 225 7.77 1.23 0.51
C TYR A 225 9.21 0.80 0.82
N SER A 226 9.42 -0.52 0.78
CA SER A 226 10.71 -1.19 0.91
C SER A 226 11.58 -0.98 -0.31
#